data_AF-A0A165GIM8-F1
#
_entry.id   AF-A0A165GIM8-F1
#
_cell.length_a   1.000
_cell.length_b   1.000
_cell.length_c   1.000
_cell.angle_alpha   90.00
_cell.angle_beta   90.00
_cell.angle_gamma   90.00
#
_symmetry.space_group_name_H-M   'P 1'
#
loop_
_entity.id
_entity.type
_entity.pdbx_description
1 polymer ?
#
loop_
_entity_poly.entity_id
_entity_poly.type
_entity_poly.pdbx_seq_one_letter_code
_entity_poly.pdbx_strand_id
1 'polypeptide(L)'
;MSEFEVLKASHRFLRADGQTAQSWEDKVAQKYEESLFREFAMCDLKHYKSGQFALRWRTEDEVVSGAGQDTCANTRCGGAQSTSASKLQTLELPFNYVERGEQQSALVKVVLCDRCVHKLMWKRNHDKAERLRREQECQ
;
A
#
# COMPACT_ATOMS: atom_id res chain seq x y z
N MET A 1 -9.51 25.12 20.58
CA MET A 1 -9.32 25.16 19.12
C MET A 1 -8.24 24.13 18.83
N SER A 2 -8.58 23.03 18.16
CA SER A 2 -7.67 21.88 18.06
C SER A 2 -6.74 22.03 16.86
N GLU A 3 -5.51 21.54 17.04
CA GLU A 3 -4.43 21.44 16.05
C GLU A 3 -4.91 20.88 14.70
N PHE A 4 -5.91 19.99 14.74
CA PHE A 4 -6.54 19.34 13.60
C PHE A 4 -7.33 20.30 12.67
N GLU A 5 -7.95 21.36 13.21
CA GLU A 5 -8.70 22.34 12.41
C GLU A 5 -7.79 23.31 11.66
N VAL A 6 -6.59 23.57 12.20
CA VAL A 6 -5.58 24.44 11.55
C VAL A 6 -4.89 23.71 10.39
N LEU A 7 -4.65 22.40 10.54
CA LEU A 7 -4.05 21.53 9.52
C LEU A 7 -4.93 21.39 8.26
N LYS A 8 -6.24 21.25 8.43
CA LYS A 8 -7.18 21.09 7.31
C LYS A 8 -7.35 22.37 6.47
N ALA A 9 -7.09 23.54 7.06
CA ALA A 9 -7.27 24.84 6.41
C ALA A 9 -6.13 25.19 5.42
N SER A 10 -4.96 24.58 5.55
CA SER A 10 -3.74 24.99 4.80
C SER A 10 -3.37 24.07 3.63
N HIS A 11 -4.15 23.01 3.38
CA HIS A 11 -3.84 22.01 2.36
C HIS A 11 -4.04 22.56 0.94
N ARG A 12 -2.97 22.63 0.13
CA ARG A 12 -3.04 23.01 -1.29
C ARG A 12 -2.09 22.14 -2.12
N PHE A 13 -2.68 21.28 -2.95
CA PHE A 13 -2.05 20.21 -3.73
C PHE A 13 -0.94 20.65 -4.71
N LEU A 14 -0.93 21.90 -5.16
CA LEU A 14 0.17 22.48 -5.96
C LEU A 14 0.37 23.94 -5.53
N ARG A 15 1.41 24.23 -4.73
CA ARG A 15 1.92 25.60 -4.59
C ARG A 15 3.02 25.78 -5.63
N ALA A 16 2.69 26.52 -6.69
CA ALA A 16 3.67 27.03 -7.63
C ALA A 16 4.61 27.99 -6.88
N ASP A 17 5.87 27.55 -6.79
CA ASP A 17 7.10 28.31 -6.80
C ASP A 17 7.01 29.78 -6.35
N GLY A 18 7.30 30.00 -5.05
CA GLY A 18 7.71 31.31 -4.54
C GLY A 18 6.84 31.84 -3.41
N GLN A 19 7.44 31.89 -2.21
CA GLN A 19 6.93 32.55 -0.98
C GLN A 19 5.78 31.75 -0.33
N THR A 20 6.02 30.93 0.70
CA THR A 20 6.45 31.31 2.05
C THR A 20 7.00 30.05 2.73
N ALA A 21 8.32 29.94 2.90
CA ALA A 21 8.92 28.94 3.78
C ALA A 21 9.22 29.65 5.10
N GLN A 22 8.45 29.41 6.17
CA GLN A 22 8.67 30.13 7.43
C GLN A 22 8.73 29.32 8.73
N SER A 23 8.59 27.99 8.74
CA SER A 23 9.06 27.21 9.90
C SER A 23 9.96 26.04 9.50
N TRP A 24 11.01 25.81 10.30
CA TRP A 24 11.79 24.57 10.30
C TRP A 24 10.88 23.36 10.52
N GLU A 25 9.81 23.54 11.27
CA GLU A 25 8.79 22.53 11.59
C GLU A 25 8.02 22.10 10.35
N ASP A 26 7.68 23.03 9.44
CA ASP A 26 7.02 22.70 8.16
C ASP A 26 7.91 21.86 7.25
N LYS A 27 9.22 22.13 7.26
CA LYS A 27 10.19 21.33 6.48
C LYS A 27 10.39 19.95 7.09
N VAL A 28 10.35 19.83 8.41
CA VAL A 28 10.39 18.54 9.10
C VAL A 28 9.11 17.76 8.81
N ALA A 29 7.93 18.38 8.94
CA ALA A 29 6.64 17.78 8.63
C ALA A 29 6.57 17.31 7.17
N GLN A 30 6.95 18.16 6.22
CA GLN A 30 6.98 17.82 4.79
C GLN A 30 7.91 16.63 4.50
N LYS A 31 9.11 16.62 5.10
CA LYS A 31 10.07 15.52 4.92
C LYS A 31 9.59 14.23 5.59
N TYR A 32 8.88 14.35 6.72
CA TYR A 32 8.32 13.21 7.46
C TYR A 32 7.12 12.62 6.72
N GLU A 33 6.24 13.47 6.19
CA GLU A 33 5.13 13.15 5.31
C GLU A 33 5.63 12.43 4.05
N GLU A 34 6.56 13.02 3.32
CA GLU A 34 7.16 12.41 2.11
C GLU A 34 7.78 11.03 2.38
N SER A 35 8.34 10.81 3.58
CA SER A 35 8.89 9.53 3.99
C SER A 35 7.82 8.50 4.36
N LEU A 36 6.71 8.92 4.99
CA LEU A 36 5.57 8.05 5.36
C LEU A 36 4.71 7.64 4.17
N PHE A 37 4.62 8.49 3.14
CA PHE A 37 3.88 8.21 1.90
C PHE A 37 4.49 7.10 1.06
N ARG A 38 5.79 6.79 1.23
CA ARG A 38 6.53 5.83 0.39
C ARG A 38 6.75 4.46 1.02
N GLU A 39 6.36 4.26 2.28
CA GLU A 39 6.57 2.97 2.93
C GLU A 39 5.41 2.00 2.68
N PHE A 40 4.17 2.49 2.65
CA PHE A 40 2.97 1.67 2.53
C PHE A 40 2.22 1.89 1.21
N ALA A 41 1.80 0.80 0.59
CA ALA A 41 1.07 0.80 -0.68
C ALA A 41 -0.29 0.09 -0.57
N MET A 42 -1.22 0.49 -1.44
CA MET A 42 -2.48 -0.22 -1.66
C MET A 42 -2.31 -1.30 -2.72
N CYS A 43 -3.05 -2.40 -2.58
CA CYS A 43 -3.06 -3.46 -3.58
C CYS A 43 -4.47 -3.68 -4.15
N ASP A 44 -4.55 -4.10 -5.41
CA ASP A 44 -5.77 -4.66 -6.01
C ASP A 44 -5.54 -6.13 -6.36
N LEU A 45 -6.26 -7.00 -5.66
CA LEU A 45 -6.20 -8.45 -5.84
C LEU A 45 -7.29 -8.97 -6.79
N LYS A 46 -7.94 -8.15 -7.63
CA LYS A 46 -9.02 -8.57 -8.54
C LYS A 46 -8.65 -9.77 -9.40
N HIS A 47 -7.42 -9.81 -9.92
CA HIS A 47 -6.93 -10.85 -10.83
C HIS A 47 -6.01 -11.88 -10.15
N TYR A 48 -6.14 -12.07 -8.83
CA TYR A 48 -5.27 -12.99 -8.08
C TYR A 48 -5.28 -14.43 -8.62
N LYS A 49 -6.39 -14.87 -9.25
CA LYS A 49 -6.49 -16.19 -9.90
C LYS A 49 -5.60 -16.35 -11.14
N SER A 50 -5.27 -15.27 -11.86
CA SER A 50 -4.26 -15.34 -12.93
C SER A 50 -2.83 -15.15 -12.40
N GLY A 51 -2.69 -14.76 -11.13
CA GLY A 51 -1.42 -14.37 -10.51
C GLY A 51 -1.09 -12.90 -10.60
N GLN A 52 -1.98 -12.12 -11.20
CA GLN A 52 -1.75 -10.71 -11.41
C GLN A 52 -2.40 -9.91 -10.28
N PHE A 53 -1.63 -8.98 -9.76
CA PHE A 53 -2.10 -7.98 -8.79
C PHE A 53 -1.47 -6.64 -9.15
N ALA A 54 -2.17 -5.57 -8.82
CA ALA A 54 -1.67 -4.22 -9.01
C ALA A 54 -1.33 -3.62 -7.64
N LEU A 55 -0.29 -2.81 -7.62
CA LEU A 55 0.09 -1.99 -6.48
C LEU A 55 -0.01 -0.53 -6.87
N ARG A 56 -0.37 0.32 -5.91
CA ARG A 56 -0.32 1.78 -6.08
C ARG A 56 0.04 2.44 -4.76
N TRP A 57 0.66 3.61 -4.85
CA TRP A 57 0.82 4.48 -3.68
C TRP A 57 -0.54 4.87 -3.11
N ARG A 58 -0.54 5.12 -1.80
CA ARG A 58 -1.72 5.63 -1.09
C ARG A 58 -1.99 7.06 -1.52
N THR A 59 -3.27 7.43 -1.56
CA THR A 59 -3.66 8.83 -1.66
C THR A 59 -3.61 9.48 -0.28
N GLU A 60 -3.58 10.81 -0.24
CA GLU A 60 -3.58 11.57 1.00
C GLU A 60 -4.74 11.21 1.94
N ASP A 61 -5.96 11.13 1.41
CA ASP A 61 -7.15 10.73 2.17
C ASP A 61 -7.01 9.32 2.78
N GLU A 62 -6.38 8.40 2.05
CA GLU A 62 -6.08 7.04 2.55
C GLU A 62 -5.02 7.05 3.65
N VAL A 63 -4.02 7.94 3.58
CA VAL A 63 -3.02 8.06 4.64
C VAL A 63 -3.62 8.68 5.89
N VAL A 64 -4.40 9.75 5.74
CA VAL A 64 -5.09 10.41 6.86
C VAL A 64 -6.07 9.46 7.55
N SER A 65 -6.73 8.59 6.78
CA SER A 65 -7.64 7.57 7.33
C SER A 65 -6.95 6.30 7.85
N GLY A 66 -5.62 6.18 7.73
CA GLY A 66 -4.88 4.97 8.13
C GLY A 66 -5.12 3.75 7.22
N ALA A 67 -5.69 3.97 6.03
CA ALA A 67 -5.94 2.92 5.06
C ALA A 67 -4.63 2.25 4.61
N GLY A 68 -4.61 0.92 4.59
CA GLY A 68 -3.44 0.12 4.20
C GLY A 68 -2.30 0.04 5.23
N GLN A 69 -2.44 0.71 6.39
CA GLN A 69 -1.55 0.58 7.54
C GLN A 69 -2.27 -0.12 8.70
N ASP A 70 -3.40 0.44 9.13
CA ASP A 70 -4.22 -0.12 10.21
C ASP A 70 -5.38 -0.98 9.68
N THR A 71 -5.53 -1.00 8.36
CA THR A 71 -6.58 -1.73 7.67
C THR A 71 -6.02 -2.49 6.47
N CYS A 72 -6.80 -3.44 5.96
CA CYS A 72 -6.42 -4.20 4.79
C CYS A 72 -6.24 -3.29 3.57
N ALA A 73 -5.05 -3.30 2.99
CA ALA A 73 -4.64 -2.54 1.82
C ALA A 73 -5.29 -3.01 0.51
N ASN A 74 -6.06 -4.11 0.53
CA ASN A 74 -6.80 -4.56 -0.65
C ASN A 74 -8.03 -3.68 -0.88
N THR A 75 -8.02 -2.89 -1.95
CA THR A 75 -9.10 -1.98 -2.34
C THR A 75 -10.43 -2.70 -2.60
N ARG A 76 -10.36 -3.99 -2.95
CA ARG A 76 -11.53 -4.86 -3.19
C ARG A 76 -11.79 -5.81 -2.03
N CYS A 77 -11.35 -5.48 -0.82
CA CYS A 77 -11.70 -6.25 0.36
C CYS A 77 -13.20 -6.03 0.67
N GLY A 78 -14.03 -7.05 0.44
CA GLY A 78 -15.49 -6.98 0.61
C GLY A 78 -15.99 -6.87 2.05
N GLY A 79 -15.12 -6.54 3.00
CA GLY A 79 -15.50 -6.15 4.35
C GLY A 79 -14.96 -4.75 4.56
N ALA A 80 -15.86 -3.77 4.70
CA ALA A 80 -15.50 -2.43 5.14
C ALA A 80 -14.68 -2.59 6.41
N GLN A 81 -13.38 -2.30 6.31
CA GLN A 81 -12.43 -2.29 7.41
C GLN A 81 -12.37 -3.62 8.20
N SER A 82 -11.36 -4.43 7.91
CA SER A 82 -10.90 -5.46 8.84
C SER A 82 -10.27 -4.79 10.08
N THR A 83 -11.06 -4.05 10.86
CA THR A 83 -10.57 -3.09 11.87
C THR A 83 -10.39 -3.63 13.27
N SER A 84 -10.50 -4.93 13.53
CA SER A 84 -10.25 -5.42 14.91
C SER A 84 -10.22 -6.94 15.06
N ALA A 85 -11.01 -7.67 14.28
CA ALA A 85 -11.21 -9.11 14.54
C ALA A 85 -10.28 -10.05 13.76
N SER A 86 -9.69 -9.60 12.64
CA SER A 86 -8.85 -10.46 11.80
C SER A 86 -7.39 -10.07 11.95
N LYS A 87 -6.49 -11.05 12.02
CA LYS A 87 -5.06 -10.79 12.06
C LYS A 87 -4.65 -10.11 10.75
N LEU A 88 -4.03 -8.95 10.87
CA LEU A 88 -3.41 -8.24 9.76
C LEU A 88 -1.95 -8.66 9.68
N GLN A 89 -1.47 -8.91 8.47
CA GLN A 89 -0.09 -9.27 8.19
C GLN A 89 0.51 -8.22 7.28
N THR A 90 1.66 -7.70 7.68
CA THR A 90 2.47 -6.80 6.85
C THR A 90 3.37 -7.66 5.96
N LEU A 91 3.28 -7.46 4.65
CA LEU A 91 4.08 -8.13 3.65
C LEU A 91 4.87 -7.11 2.84
N GLU A 92 6.11 -7.46 2.49
CA GLU A 92 6.95 -6.66 1.61
C GLU A 92 6.81 -7.17 0.18
N LEU A 93 6.46 -6.26 -0.74
CA LEU A 93 6.25 -6.57 -2.15
C LEU A 93 7.13 -5.69 -3.03
N PRO A 94 7.73 -6.25 -4.09
CA PRO A 94 8.44 -5.45 -5.07
C PRO A 94 7.41 -4.62 -5.87
N PHE A 95 7.63 -3.31 -5.89
CA PHE A 95 6.81 -2.36 -6.61
C PHE A 95 7.66 -1.67 -7.68
N ASN A 96 7.37 -2.02 -8.94
CA ASN A 96 8.01 -1.39 -10.09
C ASN A 96 7.18 -0.21 -10.55
N TYR A 97 7.81 0.95 -10.70
CA TYR A 97 7.16 2.18 -11.15
C TYR A 97 8.09 2.96 -12.10
N VAL A 98 7.53 3.89 -12.85
CA VAL A 98 8.30 4.77 -13.74
C VAL A 98 8.33 6.16 -13.13
N GLU A 99 9.53 6.66 -12.85
CA GLU A 99 9.75 8.03 -12.39
C GLU A 99 10.65 8.74 -13.39
N ARG A 100 10.20 9.89 -13.90
CA ARG A 100 10.93 10.70 -14.90
C ARG A 100 11.34 9.93 -16.16
N GLY A 101 10.59 8.89 -16.52
CA GLY A 101 10.86 8.06 -17.70
C GLY A 101 11.80 6.87 -17.46
N GLU A 102 12.32 6.72 -16.24
CA GLU A 102 13.17 5.59 -15.86
C GLU A 102 12.39 4.57 -15.04
N GLN A 103 12.62 3.28 -15.30
CA GLN A 103 12.03 2.21 -14.50
C GLN A 103 12.79 2.10 -13.17
N GLN A 104 12.05 2.21 -12.08
CA GLN A 104 12.55 2.02 -10.73
C GLN A 104 11.80 0.88 -10.05
N SER A 105 12.44 0.29 -9.05
CA SER A 105 11.85 -0.74 -8.20
C SER A 105 12.05 -0.36 -6.74
N ALA A 106 10.96 -0.31 -5.98
CA ALA A 106 11.00 -0.11 -4.54
C ALA A 106 10.34 -1.30 -3.83
N LEU A 107 10.84 -1.63 -2.64
CA LEU A 107 10.18 -2.60 -1.78
C LEU A 107 9.17 -1.86 -0.91
N VAL A 108 7.88 -2.18 -1.05
CA VAL A 108 6.80 -1.51 -0.32
C VAL A 108 6.15 -2.47 0.66
N LYS A 109 5.69 -1.93 1.79
CA LYS A 109 4.93 -2.67 2.79
C LYS A 109 3.44 -2.61 2.44
N VAL A 110 2.76 -3.75 2.53
CA VAL A 110 1.33 -3.88 2.28
C VAL A 110 0.72 -4.67 3.42
N VAL A 111 -0.26 -4.09 4.10
CA VAL A 111 -0.94 -4.74 5.23
C VAL A 111 -2.18 -5.45 4.72
N LEU A 112 -2.28 -6.77 4.89
CA LEU A 112 -3.39 -7.58 4.40
C LEU A 112 -3.99 -8.44 5.49
N CYS A 113 -5.30 -8.64 5.46
CA CYS A 113 -5.94 -9.66 6.30
C CYS A 113 -5.64 -11.07 5.79
N ASP A 114 -5.78 -12.08 6.65
CA ASP A 114 -5.53 -13.50 6.31
C ASP A 114 -6.20 -13.94 4.99
N ARG A 115 -7.43 -13.48 4.74
CA ARG A 115 -8.16 -13.78 3.49
C ARG A 115 -7.46 -13.22 2.25
N CYS A 116 -6.93 -12.00 2.34
CA CYS A 116 -6.23 -11.35 1.24
C CYS A 116 -4.81 -11.90 1.08
N VAL A 117 -4.13 -12.28 2.16
CA VAL A 117 -2.85 -12.99 2.10
C VAL A 117 -3.01 -14.33 1.38
N HIS A 118 -4.08 -15.08 1.69
CA HIS A 118 -4.36 -16.33 0.98
C HIS A 118 -4.63 -16.12 -0.52
N LYS A 119 -5.30 -15.02 -0.90
CA LYS A 119 -5.48 -14.65 -2.31
C LYS A 119 -4.16 -14.30 -2.98
N LEU A 120 -3.31 -13.52 -2.32
CA LEU A 120 -2.00 -13.14 -2.83
C LEU A 120 -1.11 -14.37 -3.07
N MET A 121 -1.13 -15.34 -2.15
CA MET A 121 -0.34 -16.58 -2.24
C MET A 121 -1.00 -17.67 -3.10
N TRP A 122 -2.22 -17.44 -3.59
CA TRP A 122 -3.03 -18.46 -4.27
C TRP A 122 -2.29 -19.09 -5.45
N LYS A 123 -1.74 -18.28 -6.36
CA LYS A 123 -1.02 -18.79 -7.54
C LYS A 123 0.23 -19.57 -7.15
N ARG A 124 1.04 -19.04 -6.24
CA ARG A 124 2.28 -19.70 -5.79
C ARG A 124 1.97 -21.08 -5.19
N ASN A 125 0.91 -21.18 -4.40
CA ASN A 125 0.50 -22.44 -3.79
C ASN A 125 -0.08 -23.41 -4.82
N HIS A 126 -0.87 -22.91 -5.78
CA HIS A 126 -1.43 -23.72 -6.86
C HIS A 126 -0.33 -24.30 -7.77
N ASP A 127 0.60 -23.45 -8.23
CA ASP A 127 1.72 -23.86 -9.09
C ASP A 127 2.64 -24.88 -8.38
N LYS A 128 2.86 -24.70 -7.06
CA LYS A 128 3.62 -25.66 -6.24
C LYS A 128 2.89 -27.01 -6.12
N ALA A 129 1.58 -26.99 -5.88
CA ALA A 129 0.78 -28.20 -5.77
C ALA A 129 0.66 -28.95 -7.11
N GLU A 130 0.63 -28.22 -8.23
CA GLU A 130 0.66 -28.82 -9.56
C GLU A 130 2.02 -29.45 -9.87
N ARG A 131 3.12 -28.78 -9.52
CA ARG A 131 4.47 -29.33 -9.65
C ARG A 131 4.64 -30.62 -8.83
N LEU A 132 4.21 -30.62 -7.57
CA LEU A 132 4.32 -31.79 -6.70
C LEU A 132 3.52 -33.00 -7.24
N ARG A 133 2.33 -32.75 -7.82
CA ARG A 133 1.54 -33.81 -8.46
C ARG A 133 2.26 -34.42 -9.67
N ARG A 134 2.83 -33.58 -10.54
CA ARG A 134 3.63 -34.07 -11.68
C ARG A 134 4.87 -34.86 -11.25
N GLU A 135 5.48 -34.50 -10.12
CA GLU A 135 6.61 -35.24 -9.54
C GLU A 135 6.19 -36.60 -8.96
N GLN A 136 5.01 -36.68 -8.33
CA GLN A 136 4.45 -37.93 -7.79
C GLN A 136 3.92 -38.88 -8.88
N GLU A 137 3.40 -38.36 -9.99
CA GLU A 137 2.95 -39.15 -11.15
C GLU A 137 4.11 -39.76 -11.96
N CYS A 138 5.34 -39.29 -11.75
CA CYS A 138 6.55 -39.76 -12.43
C CYS A 138 7.39 -40.73 -11.56
N GLN A 139 6.89 -41.11 -10.38
CA GLN A 139 7.46 -42.12 -9.47
C GLN A 139 6.65 -43.42 -9.52
#